data_AF-A0A7V0T6G0-F1
#
_entry.id   AF-A0A7V0T6G0-F1
#
_cell.length_a   1.000
_cell.length_b   1.000
_cell.length_c   1.000
_cell.angle_alpha   90.00
_cell.angle_beta   90.00
_cell.angle_gamma   90.00
#
_symmetry.space_group_name_H-M   'P 1'
#
loop_
_entity.id
_entity.type
_entity.pdbx_description
1 polymer ?
#
loop_
_entity_poly.entity_id
_entity_poly.type
_entity_poly.pdbx_seq_one_letter_code
_entity_poly.pdbx_strand_id
1 'polypeptide(L)'
;MSTKDHESLWADVREWLSDATRSAIREAEDLTRRGKLKLEIMNLSSRLERRFAELGGRIYEQARTKPETPVPLAPYRLLIADIAKLEAERTKKRAQYEAEKRRRGQSE
;
A
#
# COMPACT_ATOMS: atom_id res chain seq x y z
N MET A 1 -14.18 25.44 3.59
CA MET A 1 -13.68 24.18 3.00
C MET A 1 -13.63 23.16 4.11
N SER A 2 -14.38 22.06 3.95
CA SER A 2 -14.83 21.19 5.04
C SER A 2 -13.76 20.17 5.41
N THR A 3 -13.47 20.00 6.70
CA THR A 3 -12.47 19.09 7.28
C THR A 3 -12.84 17.60 7.20
N LYS A 4 -13.90 17.24 6.47
CA LYS A 4 -14.43 15.87 6.37
C LYS A 4 -13.67 14.94 5.41
N ASP A 5 -12.78 15.47 4.57
CA ASP A 5 -12.14 14.66 3.51
C ASP A 5 -10.84 13.94 3.97
N HIS A 6 -10.24 14.34 5.10
CA HIS A 6 -8.99 13.74 5.58
C HIS A 6 -9.17 12.43 6.37
N GLU A 7 -10.31 12.25 7.04
CA GLU A 7 -10.66 10.98 7.68
C GLU A 7 -10.91 9.88 6.63
N SER A 8 -11.45 10.23 5.46
CA SER A 8 -11.82 9.23 4.44
C SER A 8 -10.59 8.58 3.78
N LEU A 9 -9.54 9.35 3.46
CA LEU A 9 -8.36 8.79 2.79
C LEU A 9 -7.61 7.76 3.64
N TRP A 10 -7.43 8.05 4.94
CA TRP A 10 -6.78 7.12 5.85
C TRP A 10 -7.69 5.96 6.26
N ALA A 11 -9.00 6.17 6.30
CA ALA A 11 -9.97 5.10 6.48
C ALA A 11 -9.98 4.15 5.29
N ASP A 12 -10.03 4.67 4.06
CA ASP A 12 -9.97 3.89 2.81
C ASP A 12 -8.67 3.08 2.72
N VAL A 13 -7.55 3.68 3.10
CA VAL A 13 -6.24 3.00 3.15
C VAL A 13 -6.25 1.88 4.19
N ARG A 14 -6.79 2.11 5.40
CA ARG A 14 -6.89 1.08 6.45
C ARG A 14 -7.87 -0.03 6.10
N GLU A 15 -9.01 0.31 5.53
CA GLU A 15 -10.06 -0.64 5.17
C GLU A 15 -9.55 -1.57 4.07
N TRP A 16 -8.91 -1.01 3.06
CA TRP A 16 -8.28 -1.80 1.99
C TRP A 16 -7.11 -2.68 2.49
N LEU A 17 -6.31 -2.21 3.43
CA LEU A 17 -5.26 -3.01 4.08
C LEU A 17 -5.84 -4.13 4.96
N SER A 18 -6.92 -3.86 5.67
CA SER A 18 -7.59 -4.81 6.55
C SER A 18 -8.29 -5.92 5.77
N ASP A 19 -8.96 -5.59 4.66
CA ASP A 19 -9.57 -6.55 3.76
C ASP A 19 -8.55 -7.41 3.01
N ALA A 20 -7.42 -6.83 2.59
CA ALA A 20 -6.31 -7.58 2.01
C ALA A 20 -5.74 -8.62 2.99
N THR A 21 -5.73 -8.29 4.29
CA THR A 21 -5.23 -9.15 5.36
C THR A 21 -6.23 -10.26 5.72
N ARG A 22 -7.54 -9.94 5.84
CA ARG A 22 -8.59 -10.93 6.15
C ARG A 22 -8.81 -11.94 5.02
N SER A 23 -8.67 -11.51 3.78
CA SER A 23 -8.83 -12.38 2.62
C SER A 23 -7.78 -13.49 2.59
N ALA A 24 -6.64 -13.35 3.28
CA ALA A 24 -5.50 -14.28 3.25
C ALA A 24 -5.74 -15.64 3.93
N ILE A 25 -6.72 -15.74 4.83
CA ILE A 25 -6.83 -16.87 5.75
C ILE A 25 -7.74 -18.00 5.21
N ARG A 26 -8.50 -17.80 4.11
CA ARG A 26 -9.58 -18.73 3.73
C ARG A 26 -9.35 -19.74 2.57
N GLU A 27 -8.21 -19.78 1.90
CA GLU A 27 -7.99 -20.78 0.83
C GLU A 27 -6.59 -21.41 0.94
N ALA A 28 -6.50 -22.45 1.78
CA ALA A 28 -5.28 -23.22 2.02
C ALA A 28 -5.10 -24.39 1.05
N GLU A 29 -5.75 -24.39 -0.13
CA GLU A 29 -5.55 -25.46 -1.14
C GLU A 29 -5.17 -24.93 -2.54
N ASP A 30 -5.38 -23.65 -2.85
CA ASP A 30 -5.05 -23.06 -4.17
C ASP A 30 -3.59 -22.52 -4.26
N LEU A 31 -2.67 -23.26 -3.62
CA LEU A 31 -1.69 -22.70 -2.68
C LEU A 31 -0.36 -22.19 -3.23
N THR A 32 0.16 -22.65 -4.38
CA THR A 32 1.57 -22.34 -4.71
C THR A 32 1.74 -20.99 -5.40
N ARG A 33 0.97 -20.70 -6.46
CA ARG A 33 1.18 -19.46 -7.25
C ARG A 33 0.33 -18.29 -6.76
N ARG A 34 -0.97 -18.50 -6.51
CA ARG A 34 -1.85 -17.47 -5.91
C ARG A 34 -1.43 -17.15 -4.48
N GLY A 35 -1.09 -18.17 -3.68
CA GLY A 35 -0.54 -17.99 -2.34
C GLY A 35 0.76 -17.17 -2.35
N LYS A 36 1.71 -17.51 -3.22
CA LYS A 36 2.95 -16.73 -3.40
C LYS A 36 2.69 -15.28 -3.82
N LEU A 37 1.84 -15.05 -4.83
CA LEU A 37 1.48 -13.69 -5.26
C LEU A 37 0.84 -12.89 -4.13
N LYS A 38 0.00 -13.52 -3.30
CA LYS A 38 -0.64 -12.88 -2.16
C LYS A 38 0.36 -12.50 -1.08
N LEU A 39 1.29 -13.39 -0.74
CA LEU A 39 2.39 -13.10 0.19
C LEU A 39 3.29 -11.98 -0.33
N GLU A 40 3.61 -11.98 -1.62
CA GLU A 40 4.38 -10.91 -2.25
C GLU A 40 3.65 -9.56 -2.18
N ILE A 41 2.34 -9.52 -2.48
CA ILE A 41 1.50 -8.32 -2.35
C ILE A 41 1.45 -7.85 -0.90
N MET A 42 1.30 -8.77 0.06
CA MET A 42 1.29 -8.45 1.49
C MET A 42 2.62 -7.84 1.93
N ASN A 43 3.74 -8.45 1.56
CA ASN A 43 5.07 -7.92 1.87
C ASN A 43 5.30 -6.53 1.25
N LEU A 44 4.90 -6.32 -0.01
CA LEU A 44 4.96 -5.01 -0.66
C LEU A 44 4.08 -3.97 0.07
N SER A 45 2.91 -4.39 0.54
CA SER A 45 1.99 -3.53 1.31
C SER A 45 2.61 -3.11 2.66
N SER A 46 3.18 -4.05 3.41
CA SER A 46 3.87 -3.73 4.67
C SER A 46 5.11 -2.87 4.47
N ARG A 47 5.81 -3.02 3.33
CA ARG A 47 6.93 -2.13 2.98
C ARG A 47 6.44 -0.72 2.64
N LEU A 48 5.35 -0.58 1.87
CA LEU A 48 4.72 0.71 1.60
C LEU A 48 4.28 1.41 2.87
N GLU A 49 3.61 0.69 3.77
CA GLU A 49 3.16 1.22 5.07
C GLU A 49 4.34 1.82 5.85
N ARG A 50 5.44 1.08 5.98
CA ARG A 50 6.66 1.58 6.64
C ARG A 50 7.22 2.85 5.98
N ARG A 51 7.23 2.92 4.64
CA ARG A 51 7.74 4.11 3.92
C ARG A 51 6.82 5.31 4.05
N PHE A 52 5.50 5.12 4.02
CA PHE A 52 4.54 6.18 4.27
C PHE A 52 4.62 6.68 5.72
N ALA A 53 4.75 5.78 6.70
CA ALA A 53 4.94 6.16 8.10
C ALA A 53 6.24 6.96 8.29
N GLU A 54 7.34 6.56 7.65
CA GLU A 54 8.60 7.29 7.65
C GLU A 54 8.45 8.69 7.03
N LEU A 55 7.78 8.79 5.88
CA LEU A 55 7.54 10.06 5.19
C LEU A 55 6.69 10.99 6.05
N GLY A 56 5.54 10.48 6.52
CA GLY A 56 4.60 11.21 7.36
C GLY A 56 5.24 11.66 8.68
N GLY A 57 6.03 10.80 9.33
CA GLY A 57 6.74 11.14 10.56
C GLY A 57 7.73 12.28 10.36
N ARG A 58 8.51 12.26 9.27
CA ARG A 58 9.46 13.36 8.99
C ARG A 58 8.77 14.66 8.61
N ILE A 59 7.67 14.59 7.84
CA ILE A 59 6.87 15.78 7.50
C ILE A 59 6.22 16.35 8.75
N TYR A 60 5.65 15.49 9.60
CA TYR A 60 5.02 15.88 10.85
C TYR A 60 6.02 16.55 11.79
N GLU A 61 7.20 15.97 12.00
CA GLU A 61 8.24 16.58 12.85
C GLU A 61 8.69 17.94 12.31
N GLN A 62 8.82 18.08 10.99
CA GLN A 62 9.12 19.37 10.40
C GLN A 62 8.00 20.40 10.64
N ALA A 63 6.75 20.03 10.36
CA ALA A 63 5.60 20.92 10.57
C ALA A 63 5.43 21.30 12.04
N ARG A 64 5.74 20.38 12.97
CA ARG A 64 5.71 20.62 14.41
C ARG A 64 6.81 21.57 14.87
N THR A 65 8.02 21.45 14.31
CA THR A 65 9.18 22.26 14.73
C THR A 65 9.27 23.60 14.01
N LYS A 66 8.77 23.68 12.78
CA LYS A 66 8.81 24.87 11.91
C LYS A 66 7.47 25.03 11.16
N PRO A 67 6.38 25.36 11.87
CA PRO A 67 5.03 25.40 11.28
C PRO A 67 4.89 26.41 10.14
N GLU A 68 5.61 27.53 10.23
CA GLU A 68 5.57 28.62 9.25
C GLU A 68 6.42 28.31 7.99
N THR A 69 7.21 27.23 8.01
CA THR A 69 8.14 26.91 6.92
C THR A 69 7.55 25.84 6.01
N PRO A 70 7.39 26.11 4.70
CA PRO A 70 6.95 25.09 3.75
C PRO A 70 7.84 23.86 3.77
N VAL A 71 7.25 22.68 3.61
CA VAL A 71 7.96 21.41 3.59
C VAL A 71 8.73 21.28 2.26
N PRO A 72 10.07 21.29 2.25
CA PRO A 72 10.84 21.17 1.02
C PRO A 72 10.76 19.73 0.51
N LEU A 73 10.56 19.54 -0.78
CA LEU A 73 10.47 18.19 -1.36
C LEU A 73 11.83 17.50 -1.51
N ALA A 74 12.92 18.26 -1.59
CA ALA A 74 14.24 17.73 -1.89
C ALA A 74 14.72 16.63 -0.91
N PRO A 75 14.56 16.77 0.42
CA PRO A 75 14.94 15.73 1.39
C PRO A 75 14.12 14.44 1.28
N TYR A 76 12.94 14.50 0.66
CA TYR A 76 12.01 13.36 0.55
C TYR A 76 12.04 12.68 -0.81
N ARG A 77 12.79 13.21 -1.79
CA ARG A 77 12.80 12.71 -3.17
C ARG A 77 13.07 11.20 -3.27
N LEU A 78 14.06 10.70 -2.54
CA LEU A 78 14.38 9.27 -2.54
C LEU A 78 13.25 8.43 -1.94
N LEU A 79 12.66 8.91 -0.84
CA LEU A 79 11.56 8.22 -0.17
C LEU A 79 10.30 8.17 -1.04
N ILE A 80 9.99 9.27 -1.73
CA ILE A 80 8.89 9.36 -2.70
C ILE A 80 9.15 8.43 -3.89
N ALA A 81 10.39 8.38 -4.42
CA ALA A 81 10.75 7.48 -5.51
C ALA A 81 10.63 6.00 -5.10
N ASP A 82 11.05 5.66 -3.89
CA ASP A 82 10.91 4.31 -3.33
C ASP A 82 9.43 3.91 -3.17
N ILE A 83 8.59 4.82 -2.68
CA ILE A 83 7.13 4.62 -2.58
C ILE A 83 6.56 4.36 -3.97
N ALA A 84 6.83 5.22 -4.95
CA ALA A 84 6.32 5.08 -6.31
C ALA A 84 6.74 3.75 -6.95
N LYS A 85 7.98 3.31 -6.72
CA LYS A 85 8.47 2.00 -7.17
C LYS A 85 7.69 0.85 -6.53
N LEU A 86 7.50 0.89 -5.22
CA LEU A 86 6.76 -0.14 -4.49
C LEU A 86 5.28 -0.19 -4.91
N GLU A 87 4.65 0.95 -5.18
CA GLU A 87 3.28 1.04 -5.70
C GLU A 87 3.16 0.41 -7.09
N ALA A 88 4.11 0.72 -7.99
CA ALA A 88 4.15 0.13 -9.32
C ALA A 88 4.34 -1.40 -9.26
N GLU A 89 5.26 -1.88 -8.43
CA GLU A 89 5.49 -3.31 -8.19
C GLU A 89 4.23 -3.99 -7.65
N ARG A 90 3.58 -3.38 -6.66
CA ARG A 90 2.35 -3.91 -6.05
C ARG A 90 1.21 -3.97 -7.07
N THR A 91 1.05 -2.93 -7.88
CA THR A 91 0.02 -2.86 -8.92
C THR A 91 0.22 -3.98 -9.95
N LYS A 92 1.47 -4.19 -10.39
CA LYS A 92 1.82 -5.29 -11.30
C LYS A 92 1.49 -6.65 -10.68
N LYS A 93 1.83 -6.87 -9.41
CA LYS A 93 1.55 -8.13 -8.70
C LYS A 93 0.06 -8.36 -8.50
N ARG A 94 -0.73 -7.32 -8.24
CA ARG A 94 -2.19 -7.40 -8.14
C ARG A 94 -2.83 -7.75 -9.48
N ALA A 95 -2.36 -7.16 -10.58
CA ALA A 95 -2.82 -7.52 -11.92
C ALA A 95 -2.52 -8.99 -12.26
N GLN A 96 -1.33 -9.49 -11.86
CA GLN A 96 -0.98 -10.91 -12.01
C GLN A 96 -1.90 -11.82 -11.18
N TYR A 97 -2.23 -11.44 -9.95
CA TYR A 97 -3.16 -12.17 -9.10
C TYR A 97 -4.56 -12.26 -9.71
N GLU A 98 -5.11 -11.13 -10.19
CA GLU A 98 -6.43 -11.10 -10.83
C GLU A 98 -6.46 -11.88 -12.15
N ALA A 99 -5.40 -11.83 -12.94
CA ALA A 99 -5.28 -12.62 -14.16
C ALA A 99 -5.24 -14.13 -13.86
N GLU A 100 -4.52 -14.55 -12.82
CA GLU A 100 -4.46 -15.95 -12.39
C GLU A 100 -5.82 -16.42 -11.84
N LYS A 101 -6.53 -15.56 -11.09
CA LYS A 101 -7.90 -15.81 -10.61
C LYS A 101 -8.88 -16.03 -11.77
N ARG A 102 -8.83 -15.19 -12.80
CA ARG A 102 -9.72 -15.28 -13.99
C ARG A 102 -9.43 -16.50 -14.85
N ARG A 103 -8.16 -16.89 -15.01
CA ARG A 103 -7.77 -18.06 -15.81
C ARG A 103 -8.38 -19.37 -15.29
N ARG A 104 -8.51 -19.54 -13.98
CA ARG A 104 -9.08 -20.75 -13.38
C ARG A 104 -10.60 -20.72 -13.25
N GLY A 105 -11.21 -19.55 -13.02
CA GLY A 105 -12.68 -19.40 -13.03
C GLY A 105 -13.35 -19.56 -14.41
N GLN A 106 -12.56 -19.76 -15.48
CA GLN A 106 -13.04 -20.13 -16.83
C GLN A 106 -12.78 -21.61 -17.15
N SER A 107 -12.17 -22.37 -16.24
CA SER A 107 -11.82 -23.79 -16.41
C SER A 107 -12.71 -24.73 -15.57
N GLU A 108 -13.73 -24.18 -14.92
CA GLU A 108 -14.83 -24.90 -14.23
C GLU A 108 -16.14 -24.60 -14.96
#